data_AF-Q634I5-F1
#
_entry.id   AF-Q634I5-F1
#
_cell.length_a   1.000
_cell.length_b   1.000
_cell.length_c   1.000
_cell.angle_alpha   90.00
_cell.angle_beta   90.00
_cell.angle_gamma   90.00
#
_symmetry.space_group_name_H-M   'P 1'
#
loop_
_entity.id
_entity.type
_entity.pdbx_description
1 polymer ?
#
loop_
_entity_poly.entity_id
_entity_poly.type
_entity_poly.pdbx_seq_one_letter_code
_entity_poly.pdbx_strand_id
1 'polypeptide(L)'
;MMLRLTEEEVQEELLRLDKWVVKDEKWIERKYMFSDYLKGVEFVSEAAKLSEEHNHHPFILIQYKAVIITLSSWNAKGLTKLDFELAKQFDELFVQNEKAVIRK
;
A
#
# COMPACT_ATOMS: atom_id res chain seq x y z
N MET A 1 6.04 6.04 -20.05
CA MET A 1 5.49 7.20 -19.31
C MET A 1 4.22 6.72 -18.63
N MET A 2 4.12 6.78 -17.30
CA MET A 2 2.87 6.46 -16.59
C MET A 2 1.93 7.65 -16.68
N LEU A 3 0.64 7.40 -16.90
CA LEU A 3 -0.38 8.44 -17.01
C LEU A 3 -1.04 8.66 -15.65
N ARG A 4 -1.11 9.92 -15.23
CA ARG A 4 -1.88 10.31 -14.06
C ARG A 4 -3.36 10.05 -14.34
N LEU A 5 -4.04 9.42 -13.39
CA LEU A 5 -5.47 9.16 -13.44
C LEU A 5 -6.29 10.42 -13.19
N THR A 6 -7.50 10.46 -13.76
CA THR A 6 -8.51 11.46 -13.38
C THR A 6 -9.09 11.15 -12.00
N GLU A 7 -9.84 12.09 -11.44
CA GLU A 7 -10.53 11.88 -10.17
C GLU A 7 -11.51 10.70 -10.27
N GLU A 8 -12.26 10.61 -11.37
CA GLU A 8 -13.23 9.53 -11.61
C GLU A 8 -12.52 8.17 -11.66
N GLU A 9 -11.40 8.07 -12.38
CA GLU A 9 -10.59 6.84 -12.44
C GLU A 9 -10.02 6.46 -11.07
N VAL A 10 -9.58 7.43 -10.26
CA VAL A 10 -9.12 7.21 -8.88
C VAL A 10 -10.25 6.63 -8.04
N GLN A 11 -11.46 7.20 -8.11
CA GLN A 11 -12.61 6.69 -7.36
C GLN A 11 -12.98 5.27 -7.81
N GLU A 12 -12.92 4.96 -9.11
CA GLU A 12 -13.18 3.61 -9.61
C GLU A 12 -12.16 2.57 -9.10
N GLU A 13 -10.88 2.91 -9.04
CA GLU A 13 -9.86 2.01 -8.50
C GLU A 13 -10.00 1.83 -6.98
N LEU A 14 -10.37 2.87 -6.23
CA LEU A 14 -10.60 2.78 -4.79
C LEU A 14 -11.74 1.83 -4.42
N LEU A 15 -12.77 1.71 -5.24
CA LEU A 15 -13.86 0.75 -5.02
C LEU A 15 -13.38 -0.72 -4.98
N ARG A 16 -12.17 -0.99 -5.50
CA ARG A 16 -11.56 -2.32 -5.53
C ARG A 16 -10.58 -2.57 -4.39
N LEU A 17 -10.27 -1.56 -3.59
CA LEU A 17 -9.32 -1.62 -2.48
C LEU A 17 -10.03 -1.51 -1.14
N ASP A 18 -9.64 -2.33 -0.16
CA ASP A 18 -10.20 -2.25 1.20
C ASP A 18 -9.47 -1.16 2.00
N LYS A 19 -10.19 -0.22 2.61
CA LYS A 19 -9.66 0.79 3.59
C LYS A 19 -8.58 1.75 3.10
N TRP A 20 -8.24 1.76 1.81
CA TRP A 20 -7.39 2.80 1.24
C TRP A 20 -8.19 4.11 1.11
N VAL A 21 -7.55 5.24 1.42
CA VAL A 21 -8.16 6.58 1.35
C VAL A 21 -7.29 7.52 0.54
N VAL A 22 -7.92 8.46 -0.18
CA VAL A 22 -7.19 9.56 -0.84
C VAL A 22 -6.69 10.55 0.20
N LYS A 23 -5.47 11.06 -0.01
CA LYS A 23 -4.92 12.22 0.69
C LYS A 23 -4.38 13.24 -0.30
N ASP A 24 -4.69 14.51 -0.04
CA ASP A 24 -4.25 15.67 -0.82
C ASP A 24 -4.42 15.49 -2.34
N GLU A 25 -5.50 14.80 -2.77
CA GLU A 25 -5.88 14.50 -4.17
C GLU A 25 -4.86 13.69 -5.00
N LYS A 26 -3.69 13.38 -4.44
CA LYS A 26 -2.56 12.83 -5.20
C LYS A 26 -1.88 11.66 -4.53
N TRP A 27 -2.31 11.28 -3.33
CA TRP A 27 -1.82 10.14 -2.59
C TRP A 27 -2.96 9.21 -2.22
N ILE A 28 -2.64 7.94 -2.05
CA ILE A 28 -3.48 6.99 -1.34
C ILE A 28 -2.74 6.49 -0.10
N GLU A 29 -3.47 6.30 0.99
CA GLU A 29 -2.92 5.83 2.26
C GLU A 29 -3.77 4.70 2.84
N ARG A 30 -3.11 3.71 3.45
CA ARG A 30 -3.76 2.71 4.29
C ARG A 30 -2.95 2.45 5.56
N LYS A 31 -3.67 2.22 6.66
CA LYS A 31 -3.13 1.76 7.94
C LYS A 31 -3.41 0.27 8.13
N TYR A 32 -2.34 -0.51 8.27
CA TYR A 32 -2.36 -1.93 8.62
C TYR A 32 -2.11 -2.10 10.12
N MET A 33 -2.92 -2.94 10.78
CA MET A 33 -2.79 -3.22 12.21
C MET A 33 -2.33 -4.66 12.41
N PHE A 34 -1.35 -4.86 13.28
CA PHE A 34 -0.75 -6.15 13.59
C PHE A 34 -0.92 -6.51 15.07
N SER A 35 -0.81 -7.79 15.38
CA SER A 35 -0.89 -8.30 16.75
C SER A 35 0.31 -7.91 17.62
N ASP A 36 1.49 -7.75 17.01
CA ASP A 36 2.72 -7.31 17.66
C ASP A 36 3.62 -6.46 16.72
N TYR A 37 4.70 -5.91 17.28
CA TYR A 37 5.63 -5.03 16.56
C TYR A 37 6.41 -5.75 15.46
N LEU A 38 6.90 -6.96 15.73
CA LEU A 38 7.76 -7.69 14.80
C LEU A 38 6.97 -8.15 13.58
N LYS A 39 5.68 -8.45 13.72
CA LYS A 39 4.77 -8.72 12.60
C LYS A 39 4.68 -7.55 11.62
N GLY A 40 4.57 -6.33 12.14
CA GLY A 40 4.61 -5.13 11.31
C GLY A 40 5.95 -4.97 10.58
N VAL A 41 7.07 -5.24 11.26
CA VAL A 41 8.41 -5.19 10.64
C VAL A 41 8.59 -6.26 9.55
N GLU A 42 8.10 -7.49 9.77
CA GLU A 42 8.10 -8.56 8.76
C GLU A 42 7.30 -8.13 7.51
N PHE A 43 6.11 -7.57 7.70
CA PHE A 43 5.30 -7.03 6.61
C PHE A 43 6.05 -5.93 5.83
N VAL A 44 6.69 -4.99 6.53
CA VAL A 44 7.47 -3.91 5.88
C VAL A 44 8.63 -4.47 5.06
N SER A 45 9.33 -5.50 5.55
CA SER A 45 10.42 -6.14 4.81
C SER A 45 9.93 -6.72 3.48
N GLU A 46 8.81 -7.44 3.48
CA GLU A 46 8.25 -8.01 2.25
C GLU A 46 7.67 -6.93 1.32
N ALA A 47 7.00 -5.91 1.88
CA ALA A 47 6.51 -4.78 1.11
C ALA A 47 7.66 -4.00 0.43
N ALA A 48 8.81 -3.86 1.10
CA ALA A 48 9.99 -3.20 0.54
C ALA A 48 10.57 -3.98 -0.65
N LYS A 49 10.64 -5.32 -0.58
CA LYS A 49 11.08 -6.16 -1.70
C LYS A 49 10.15 -5.98 -2.91
N LEU A 50 8.85 -6.02 -2.67
CA LEU A 50 7.86 -5.85 -3.73
C LEU A 50 7.95 -4.47 -4.39
N SER A 51 8.18 -3.43 -3.58
CA SER A 51 8.37 -2.07 -4.05
C SER A 51 9.59 -1.95 -4.98
N GLU A 52 10.69 -2.64 -4.64
CA GLU A 52 11.90 -2.68 -5.46
C GLU A 52 11.69 -3.42 -6.79
N GLU A 53 10.97 -4.55 -6.77
CA GLU A 53 10.62 -5.30 -7.98
C GLU A 53 9.82 -4.47 -9.00
N HIS A 54 8.99 -3.56 -8.50
CA HIS A 54 8.19 -2.64 -9.33
C HIS A 54 8.90 -1.30 -9.61
N ASN A 55 10.07 -1.07 -9.01
CA ASN A 55 10.76 0.22 -9.01
C ASN A 55 9.80 1.38 -8.65
N HIS A 56 8.99 1.17 -7.61
CA HIS A 56 7.97 2.11 -7.16
C HIS A 56 7.83 2.05 -5.64
N HIS A 57 8.36 3.07 -4.97
CA HIS A 57 8.63 3.02 -3.54
C HIS A 57 7.60 3.85 -2.76
N PRO A 58 6.83 3.24 -1.83
CA PRO A 58 5.92 3.97 -0.96
C PRO A 58 6.68 4.73 0.14
N PHE A 59 5.98 5.66 0.79
CA PHE A 59 6.33 6.04 2.15
C PHE A 59 5.79 5.00 3.13
N ILE A 60 6.63 4.59 4.08
CA ILE A 60 6.29 3.60 5.10
C ILE A 60 6.55 4.19 6.48
N LEU A 61 5.52 4.21 7.33
CA LEU A 61 5.63 4.62 8.73
C LEU A 61 5.27 3.45 9.65
N ILE A 62 6.22 3.04 10.50
CA ILE A 62 5.98 2.04 11.55
C ILE A 62 5.64 2.76 12.86
N GLN A 63 4.42 2.60 13.33
CA GLN A 63 3.89 3.16 14.57
C GLN A 63 3.50 2.03 15.53
N TYR A 64 4.51 1.44 16.19
CA TYR A 64 4.37 0.26 17.03
C TYR A 64 3.69 -0.91 16.29
N LYS A 65 2.44 -1.25 16.63
CA LYS A 65 1.66 -2.32 15.99
C LYS A 65 0.97 -1.89 14.69
N ALA A 66 1.17 -0.65 14.25
CA ALA A 66 0.60 -0.14 13.02
C ALA A 66 1.68 0.10 11.96
N VAL A 67 1.40 -0.25 10.71
CA VAL A 67 2.18 0.18 9.55
C VAL A 67 1.29 1.01 8.66
N ILE A 68 1.73 2.20 8.30
CA ILE A 68 1.01 3.10 7.39
C ILE A 68 1.81 3.15 6.09
N ILE A 69 1.16 2.82 4.99
CA ILE A 69 1.72 2.91 3.64
C ILE A 69 1.02 4.05 2.90
N THR A 70 1.81 4.92 2.28
CA THR A 70 1.33 6.02 1.43
C THR A 70 1.99 5.92 0.05
N LEU A 71 1.19 5.96 -1.02
CA LEU A 71 1.62 5.78 -2.41
C LEU A 71 1.25 6.99 -3.28
N SER A 72 2.13 7.33 -4.22
CA SER A 72 1.90 8.26 -5.33
C SER A 72 3.03 8.13 -6.35
N SER A 73 2.74 8.45 -7.61
CA SER A 73 3.72 8.47 -8.69
C SER A 73 4.29 9.87 -8.90
N TRP A 74 5.51 10.12 -8.40
CA TRP A 74 6.15 11.44 -8.43
C TRP A 74 6.30 11.99 -9.86
N ASN A 75 6.73 11.13 -10.79
CA ASN A 75 6.93 11.51 -12.20
C ASN A 75 5.62 11.92 -12.89
N ALA A 76 4.50 11.33 -12.49
CA ALA A 76 3.16 11.66 -13.00
C ALA A 76 2.51 12.82 -12.22
N LYS A 77 3.14 13.30 -11.14
CA LYS A 77 2.61 14.32 -10.22
C LYS A 77 1.21 13.94 -9.70
N GLY A 78 1.00 12.65 -9.40
CA GLY A 78 -0.28 12.13 -8.94
C GLY A 78 -0.36 10.62 -8.96
N LEU A 79 -1.57 10.11 -8.82
CA LEU A 79 -1.85 8.68 -8.79
C LEU A 79 -1.86 8.09 -10.21
N THR A 80 -1.28 6.91 -10.36
CA THR A 80 -1.31 6.11 -11.57
C THR A 80 -1.83 4.70 -11.24
N LYS A 81 -2.13 3.88 -12.25
CA LYS A 81 -2.54 2.49 -12.03
C LYS A 81 -1.56 1.69 -11.18
N LEU A 82 -0.26 1.98 -11.29
CA LEU A 82 0.78 1.30 -10.53
C LEU A 82 0.63 1.49 -9.01
N ASP A 83 0.17 2.67 -8.58
CA ASP A 83 -0.12 2.93 -7.16
C ASP A 83 -1.19 1.97 -6.64
N PHE A 84 -2.25 1.74 -7.41
CA PHE A 84 -3.35 0.85 -7.03
C PHE A 84 -2.99 -0.63 -7.16
N GLU A 85 -2.17 -1.00 -8.15
CA GLU A 85 -1.63 -2.35 -8.29
C GLU A 85 -0.75 -2.75 -7.10
N LEU A 86 0.15 -1.87 -6.66
CA LEU A 86 0.97 -2.11 -5.46
C LEU A 86 0.14 -2.09 -4.17
N ALA A 87 -0.83 -1.18 -4.05
CA ALA A 87 -1.76 -1.15 -2.93
C ALA A 87 -2.49 -2.48 -2.75
N LYS A 88 -2.98 -3.08 -3.85
CA LYS A 88 -3.62 -4.40 -3.84
C LYS A 88 -2.65 -5.49 -3.40
N GLN A 89 -1.42 -5.49 -3.89
CA GLN A 89 -0.45 -6.51 -3.51
C GLN A 89 -0.04 -6.40 -2.04
N PHE A 90 0.04 -5.18 -1.48
CA PHE A 90 0.23 -4.99 -0.05
C PHE A 90 -0.94 -5.51 0.78
N ASP A 91 -2.18 -5.37 0.29
CA ASP A 91 -3.35 -5.95 0.94
C ASP A 91 -3.30 -7.49 0.96
N GLU A 92 -2.91 -8.10 -0.15
CA GLU A 92 -2.71 -9.55 -0.26
C GLU A 92 -1.61 -10.04 0.69
N LEU A 93 -0.48 -9.34 0.73
CA LEU A 93 0.64 -9.61 1.63
C LEU A 93 0.21 -9.52 3.10
N PHE A 94 -0.57 -8.50 3.47
CA PHE A 94 -1.09 -8.34 4.83
C PHE A 94 -1.97 -9.54 5.25
N VAL A 95 -2.88 -9.96 4.38
CA VAL A 95 -3.75 -11.12 4.64
C VAL A 95 -2.95 -12.42 4.80
N GLN A 96 -1.87 -12.60 4.02
CA GLN A 96 -1.00 -13.77 4.15
C GLN A 96 -0.25 -13.78 5.50
N ASN A 97 0.24 -12.61 5.93
CA ASN A 97 0.98 -12.48 7.20
C ASN A 97 0.09 -12.84 8.40
N GLU A 98 -1.16 -12.40 8.41
CA GLU A 98 -2.13 -12.73 9.47
C GLU A 98 -2.58 -14.21 9.43
N LYS A 99 -2.72 -14.81 8.24
CA LYS A 99 -3.07 -16.25 8.12
C LYS A 99 -1.96 -17.19 8.60
N ALA A 100 -0.70 -16.78 8.51
CA ALA A 100 0.42 -17.58 9.02
C ALA A 100 0.40 -17.76 10.55
N VAL A 101 -0.34 -16.92 11.27
CA VAL A 101 -0.50 -16.99 12.74
C VAL A 101 -1.43 -18.13 13.17
N ILE A 102 -2.45 -18.46 12.37
CA ILE A 102 -3.45 -19.49 12.72
C ILE A 102 -2.91 -20.92 12.55
N ARG A 103 -1.80 -21.08 11.82
CA ARG A 103 -1.22 -22.40 11.47
C ARG A 103 -0.03 -22.83 12.33
N LYS A 104 0.33 -22.04 13.35
CA LYS A 104 1.29 -22.43 14.40
C LYS A 104 0.55 -22.69 15.70
#